data_AF-A0A945CPE9-F1
#
_entry.id   AF-A0A945CPE9-F1
#
_cell.length_a   1.000
_cell.length_b   1.000
_cell.length_c   1.000
_cell.angle_alpha   90.00
_cell.angle_beta   90.00
_cell.angle_gamma   90.00
#
_symmetry.space_group_name_H-M   'P 1'
#
loop_
_entity.id
_entity.type
_entity.pdbx_description
1 polymer ?
#
loop_
_entity_poly.entity_id
_entity_poly.type
_entity_poly.pdbx_seq_one_letter_code
_entity_poly.pdbx_strand_id
1 'polypeptide(L)'
;LRQRTDTKQTYIILVTGKSRKQDIVTGLEAGANDYVVKPFDQDELGARVKVGVRVVELWEKLLETERLRVLVQTAGAAAHEINQPLSVILGLSQLLQRTPNLDENQQKKLEGIREGVKKISNIVQRMSEVEQYSTRAYVEDTDIVDFGPETEAKERGES
;
A
#
# COMPACT_ATOMS: atom_id res chain seq x y z
N LEU A 1 -16.59 -23.44 -6.71
CA LEU A 1 -16.74 -22.16 -7.44
C LEU A 1 -15.44 -21.33 -7.44
N ARG A 2 -14.68 -21.29 -6.34
CA ARG A 2 -13.40 -20.55 -6.23
C ARG A 2 -12.13 -21.22 -6.81
N GLN A 3 -12.26 -22.21 -7.70
CA GLN A 3 -11.08 -22.91 -8.25
C GLN A 3 -10.35 -22.10 -9.34
N ARG A 4 -10.97 -21.04 -9.86
CA ARG A 4 -10.31 -20.11 -10.78
C ARG A 4 -9.75 -18.93 -9.97
N THR A 5 -8.46 -18.65 -10.13
CA THR A 5 -7.72 -17.62 -9.39
C THR A 5 -8.24 -16.20 -9.63
N ASP A 6 -8.93 -15.96 -10.75
CA ASP A 6 -9.61 -14.71 -11.13
C ASP A 6 -10.86 -14.40 -10.29
N THR A 7 -11.44 -15.38 -9.59
CA THR A 7 -12.69 -15.22 -8.81
C THR A 7 -12.48 -15.00 -7.32
N LYS A 8 -11.23 -15.00 -6.82
CA LYS A 8 -10.96 -14.84 -5.37
C LYS A 8 -11.49 -13.53 -4.80
N GLN A 9 -11.58 -12.49 -5.62
CA GLN A 9 -12.02 -11.14 -5.25
C GLN A 9 -13.47 -10.85 -5.66
N THR A 10 -14.14 -11.77 -6.34
CA THR A 10 -15.53 -11.59 -6.76
C THR A 10 -16.47 -11.89 -5.60
N TYR A 11 -17.38 -10.97 -5.27
CA TYR A 11 -18.45 -11.21 -4.32
C TYR A 11 -19.57 -12.03 -4.97
N ILE A 12 -19.77 -13.26 -4.51
CA ILE A 12 -20.72 -14.21 -5.11
C ILE A 12 -21.95 -14.36 -4.21
N ILE A 13 -23.13 -14.06 -4.75
CA ILE A 13 -24.44 -14.33 -4.13
C ILE A 13 -25.08 -15.51 -4.85
N LEU A 14 -25.36 -16.59 -4.14
CA LEU A 14 -26.10 -17.73 -4.69
C LEU A 14 -27.60 -17.52 -4.52
N VAL A 15 -28.35 -17.52 -5.62
CA VAL A 15 -29.81 -17.38 -5.60
C VAL A 15 -30.48 -18.67 -6.09
N THR A 16 -31.27 -19.34 -5.25
CA THR A 16 -31.78 -20.69 -5.55
C THR A 16 -33.10 -21.02 -4.86
N GLY A 17 -33.89 -21.95 -5.38
CA GLY A 17 -35.09 -22.47 -4.71
C GLY A 17 -34.79 -23.52 -3.63
N LYS A 18 -33.53 -23.92 -3.47
CA LYS A 18 -33.13 -24.89 -2.45
C LYS A 18 -33.07 -24.18 -1.09
N SER A 19 -33.94 -24.59 -0.16
CA SER A 19 -34.09 -23.96 1.15
C SER A 19 -33.63 -24.82 2.32
N ARG A 20 -33.16 -26.05 2.07
CA ARG A 20 -32.67 -26.93 3.14
C ARG A 20 -31.39 -26.34 3.71
N LYS A 21 -31.26 -26.34 5.04
CA LYS A 21 -30.06 -25.85 5.74
C LYS A 21 -28.76 -26.42 5.16
N GLN A 22 -28.76 -27.72 4.81
CA GLN A 22 -27.60 -28.38 4.21
C GLN A 22 -27.19 -27.78 2.86
N ASP A 23 -28.15 -27.36 2.03
CA ASP A 23 -27.86 -26.75 0.71
C ASP A 23 -27.27 -25.34 0.88
N ILE A 24 -27.70 -24.61 1.91
CA ILE A 24 -27.18 -23.27 2.26
C ILE A 24 -25.73 -23.38 2.73
N VAL A 25 -25.48 -24.25 3.72
CA VAL A 25 -24.14 -24.49 4.28
C VAL A 25 -23.17 -24.92 3.17
N THR A 26 -23.57 -25.91 2.35
CA THR A 26 -22.76 -26.36 1.21
C THR A 26 -22.43 -25.22 0.25
N GLY A 27 -23.37 -24.32 -0.02
CA GLY A 27 -23.16 -23.19 -0.92
C GLY A 27 -22.14 -22.17 -0.41
N LEU A 28 -22.21 -21.87 0.90
CA LEU A 28 -21.28 -20.96 1.56
C LEU A 28 -19.88 -21.59 1.66
N GLU A 29 -19.77 -22.86 2.06
CA GLU A 29 -18.51 -23.61 2.12
C GLU A 29 -17.86 -23.77 0.72
N ALA A 30 -18.66 -23.81 -0.35
CA ALA A 30 -18.18 -23.84 -1.72
C ALA A 30 -17.59 -22.49 -2.21
N GLY A 31 -17.66 -21.45 -1.37
CA GLY A 31 -17.01 -20.15 -1.56
C GLY A 31 -17.94 -19.01 -1.96
N ALA A 32 -19.26 -19.17 -1.80
CA ALA A 32 -20.21 -18.05 -1.92
C ALA A 32 -20.10 -17.12 -0.71
N ASN A 33 -20.27 -15.83 -0.94
CA ASN A 33 -20.30 -14.82 0.12
C ASN A 33 -21.68 -14.73 0.75
N ASP A 34 -22.74 -14.99 -0.03
CA ASP A 34 -24.11 -14.95 0.44
C ASP A 34 -24.98 -16.01 -0.28
N TYR A 35 -26.12 -16.34 0.33
CA TYR A 35 -27.07 -17.32 -0.15
C TYR A 35 -28.50 -16.81 0.06
N VAL A 36 -29.28 -16.76 -1.02
CA VAL A 36 -30.64 -16.24 -1.04
C VAL A 36 -31.59 -17.30 -1.61
N VAL A 37 -32.61 -17.63 -0.82
CA VAL A 37 -33.63 -18.63 -1.17
C VAL A 37 -34.79 -17.96 -1.93
N LYS A 38 -35.33 -18.60 -2.97
CA LYS A 38 -36.54 -18.15 -3.66
C LYS A 38 -37.82 -18.72 -3.02
N PRO A 39 -38.92 -17.95 -2.98
CA PRO A 39 -39.03 -16.53 -3.34
C PRO A 39 -38.32 -15.65 -2.30
N PHE A 40 -37.67 -14.58 -2.76
CA PHE A 40 -36.98 -13.62 -1.90
C PHE A 40 -37.65 -12.26 -1.95
N ASP A 41 -37.45 -11.48 -0.89
CA ASP A 41 -37.79 -10.08 -0.85
C ASP A 41 -36.78 -9.25 -1.65
N GLN A 42 -37.27 -8.32 -2.47
CA GLN A 42 -36.41 -7.51 -3.34
C GLN A 42 -35.57 -6.50 -2.55
N ASP A 43 -36.12 -5.96 -1.46
CA ASP A 43 -35.41 -5.00 -0.61
C ASP A 43 -34.30 -5.71 0.17
N GLU A 44 -34.56 -6.94 0.64
CA GLU A 44 -33.54 -7.77 1.29
C GLU A 44 -32.39 -8.12 0.33
N LEU A 45 -32.70 -8.60 -0.89
CA LEU A 45 -31.67 -8.88 -1.88
C LEU A 45 -30.91 -7.59 -2.26
N GLY A 46 -31.62 -6.47 -2.40
CA GLY A 46 -31.02 -5.16 -2.67
C GLY A 46 -30.04 -4.72 -1.57
N ALA A 47 -30.40 -4.92 -0.31
CA ALA A 47 -29.51 -4.65 0.83
C ALA A 47 -28.25 -5.53 0.79
N ARG A 48 -28.41 -6.83 0.50
CA ARG A 48 -27.28 -7.77 0.37
C ARG A 48 -26.33 -7.40 -0.78
N VAL A 49 -26.87 -6.99 -1.92
CA VAL A 49 -26.07 -6.48 -3.05
C VAL A 49 -25.29 -5.24 -2.65
N LYS A 50 -25.91 -4.27 -1.97
CA LYS A 50 -25.22 -3.06 -1.49
C LYS A 50 -24.07 -3.38 -0.53
N VAL A 51 -24.26 -4.36 0.36
CA VAL A 51 -23.17 -4.85 1.23
C VAL A 51 -22.06 -5.47 0.38
N GLY A 52 -22.40 -6.31 -0.60
CA GLY A 52 -21.43 -6.92 -1.51
C GLY A 52 -20.60 -5.89 -2.27
N VAL A 53 -21.24 -4.84 -2.80
CA VAL A 53 -20.55 -3.72 -3.47
C VAL A 53 -19.57 -3.04 -2.52
N ARG A 54 -20.00 -2.68 -1.31
CA ARG A 54 -19.12 -2.04 -0.31
C ARG A 54 -17.91 -2.92 0.03
N VAL A 55 -18.12 -4.22 0.17
CA VAL A 55 -17.03 -5.17 0.42
C VAL A 55 -16.04 -5.16 -0.74
N VAL A 56 -16.51 -5.22 -1.99
CA VAL A 56 -15.63 -5.16 -3.18
C VAL A 56 -14.83 -3.86 -3.22
N GLU A 57 -15.48 -2.71 -3.01
CA GLU A 57 -14.82 -1.40 -2.98
C GLU A 57 -13.72 -1.32 -1.90
N LEU A 58 -13.98 -1.86 -0.71
CA LEU A 58 -12.97 -1.91 0.36
C LEU A 58 -11.78 -2.80 0.00
N TRP A 59 -12.02 -3.94 -0.67
CA TRP A 59 -10.95 -4.81 -1.16
C TRP A 59 -10.10 -4.14 -2.24
N GLU A 60 -10.72 -3.39 -3.15
CA GLU A 60 -10.02 -2.64 -4.19
C GLU A 60 -9.10 -1.57 -3.58
N LYS A 61 -9.63 -0.78 -2.62
CA LYS A 61 -8.82 0.19 -1.88
C LYS A 61 -7.66 -0.45 -1.13
N LEU A 62 -7.91 -1.57 -0.44
CA LEU A 62 -6.85 -2.29 0.27
C LEU A 62 -5.76 -2.77 -0.71
N LEU A 63 -6.15 -3.28 -1.87
CA LEU A 63 -5.18 -3.75 -2.86
C LEU A 63 -4.37 -2.59 -3.46
N GLU A 64 -5.01 -1.46 -3.71
CA GLU A 64 -4.34 -0.25 -4.21
C GLU A 64 -3.32 0.28 -3.20
N THR A 65 -3.70 0.38 -1.92
CA THR A 65 -2.81 0.81 -0.85
C THR A 65 -1.62 -0.14 -0.68
N GLU A 66 -1.83 -1.45 -0.70
CA GLU A 66 -0.74 -2.42 -0.58
C GLU A 66 0.22 -2.34 -1.78
N ARG A 67 -0.31 -2.17 -3.01
CA ARG A 67 0.51 -1.97 -4.21
C ARG A 67 1.38 -0.71 -4.09
N LEU A 68 0.79 0.39 -3.66
CA LEU A 68 1.51 1.65 -3.46
C LEU A 68 2.58 1.51 -2.38
N ARG A 69 2.27 0.84 -1.26
CA ARG A 69 3.22 0.58 -0.18
C ARG A 69 4.44 -0.20 -0.67
N VAL A 70 4.24 -1.28 -1.42
CA VAL A 70 5.34 -2.08 -1.98
C VAL A 70 6.19 -1.25 -2.95
N LEU A 71 5.56 -0.46 -3.83
CA LEU A 71 6.28 0.40 -4.76
C LEU A 71 7.14 1.44 -4.03
N VAL A 72 6.56 2.09 -3.02
CA VAL A 72 7.23 3.05 -2.14
C VAL A 72 8.44 2.38 -1.49
N GLN A 73 8.25 1.32 -0.71
CA GLN A 73 9.34 0.62 -0.01
C GLN A 73 10.46 0.15 -0.95
N THR A 74 10.11 -0.36 -2.13
CA THR A 74 11.09 -0.79 -3.14
C THR A 74 11.86 0.40 -3.69
N ALA A 75 11.19 1.53 -3.92
CA ALA A 75 11.81 2.77 -4.37
C ALA A 75 12.79 3.35 -3.33
N GLY A 76 12.42 3.37 -2.04
CA GLY A 76 13.31 3.80 -0.96
C GLY A 76 14.53 2.90 -0.79
N ALA A 77 14.34 1.58 -0.84
CA ALA A 77 15.43 0.62 -0.80
C ALA A 77 16.42 0.82 -1.96
N ALA A 78 15.90 0.90 -3.19
CA ALA A 78 16.71 1.18 -4.38
C ALA A 78 17.43 2.53 -4.29
N ALA A 79 16.75 3.56 -3.78
CA ALA A 79 17.33 4.88 -3.58
C ALA A 79 18.53 4.84 -2.61
N HIS A 80 18.39 4.10 -1.50
CA HIS A 80 19.47 3.93 -0.54
C HIS A 80 20.67 3.20 -1.17
N GLU A 81 20.42 2.09 -1.87
CA GLU A 81 21.46 1.31 -2.55
C GLU A 81 22.17 2.09 -3.66
N ILE A 82 21.51 3.04 -4.33
CA ILE A 82 22.14 3.91 -5.33
C ILE A 82 22.96 5.03 -4.66
N ASN A 83 22.46 5.62 -3.57
CA ASN A 83 23.15 6.71 -2.89
C ASN A 83 24.48 6.27 -2.25
N GLN A 84 24.60 5.01 -1.81
CA GLN A 84 25.82 4.45 -1.26
C GLN A 84 27.03 4.53 -2.22
N PRO A 85 27.02 3.91 -3.42
CA PRO A 85 28.13 4.00 -4.36
C PRO A 85 28.34 5.41 -4.90
N LEU A 86 27.28 6.22 -5.08
CA LEU A 86 27.41 7.61 -5.49
C LEU A 86 28.21 8.44 -4.48
N SER A 87 27.99 8.21 -3.19
CA SER A 87 28.75 8.86 -2.11
C SER A 87 30.24 8.50 -2.18
N VAL A 88 30.55 7.22 -2.49
CA VAL A 88 31.93 6.76 -2.71
C VAL A 88 32.56 7.44 -3.93
N ILE A 89 31.86 7.46 -5.07
CA ILE A 89 32.35 8.10 -6.31
C ILE A 89 32.60 9.59 -6.07
N LEU A 90 31.69 10.28 -5.38
CA LEU A 90 31.85 11.69 -5.03
C LEU A 90 33.07 11.91 -4.12
N GLY A 91 33.23 11.08 -3.10
CA GLY A 91 34.39 11.14 -2.19
C GLY A 91 35.72 10.92 -2.92
N LEU A 92 35.81 9.89 -3.76
CA LEU A 92 37.00 9.61 -4.57
C LEU A 92 37.31 10.75 -5.56
N SER A 93 36.28 11.30 -6.21
CA SER A 93 36.44 12.44 -7.11
C SER A 93 36.97 13.68 -6.37
N GLN A 94 36.48 13.93 -5.15
CA GLN A 94 36.99 15.01 -4.29
C GLN A 94 38.45 14.80 -3.89
N LEU A 95 38.86 13.57 -3.58
CA LEU A 95 40.26 13.25 -3.27
C LEU A 95 41.16 13.44 -4.48
N LEU A 96 40.76 12.93 -5.65
CA LEU A 96 41.52 13.12 -6.90
C LEU A 96 41.73 14.60 -7.20
N GLN A 97 40.72 15.45 -6.97
CA GLN A 97 40.81 16.89 -7.18
C GLN A 97 41.79 17.61 -6.23
N ARG A 98 42.16 16.99 -5.10
CA ARG A 98 43.19 17.50 -4.19
C ARG A 98 44.61 17.08 -4.59
N THR A 99 44.75 16.23 -5.59
CA THR A 99 46.05 15.75 -6.07
C THR A 99 46.73 16.85 -6.91
N PRO A 100 48.00 17.19 -6.65
CA PRO A 100 48.72 18.17 -7.48
C PRO A 100 48.94 17.65 -8.91
N ASN A 101 49.07 18.58 -9.88
CA ASN A 101 49.34 18.32 -11.31
C ASN A 101 48.21 17.64 -12.12
N LEU A 102 46.94 17.93 -11.84
CA LEU A 102 45.87 17.58 -12.78
C LEU A 102 45.93 18.49 -14.02
N ASP A 103 45.98 17.88 -15.20
CA ASP A 103 45.84 18.62 -16.46
C ASP A 103 44.40 19.13 -16.68
N GLU A 104 44.20 20.08 -17.60
CA GLU A 104 42.88 20.65 -17.88
C GLU A 104 41.83 19.61 -18.31
N ASN A 105 42.25 18.54 -19.00
CA ASN A 105 41.36 17.49 -19.46
C ASN A 105 40.90 16.61 -18.29
N GLN A 106 41.81 16.27 -17.38
CA GLN A 106 41.53 15.54 -16.14
C GLN A 106 40.61 16.36 -15.21
N GLN A 107 40.83 17.67 -15.11
CA GLN A 107 39.95 18.57 -14.35
C GLN A 107 38.53 18.58 -14.93
N LYS A 108 38.38 18.75 -16.26
CA LYS A 108 37.07 18.70 -16.93
C LYS A 108 36.36 17.35 -16.75
N LYS A 109 37.11 16.23 -16.79
CA LYS A 109 36.55 14.89 -16.55
C LYS A 109 36.04 14.74 -15.11
N LEU A 110 36.81 15.19 -14.12
CA LEU A 110 36.40 15.16 -12.71
C LEU A 110 35.17 16.03 -12.46
N GLU A 111 35.11 17.20 -13.06
CA GLU A 111 33.93 18.08 -13.00
C GLU A 111 32.69 17.38 -13.59
N GLY A 112 32.82 16.77 -14.77
CA GLY A 112 31.76 15.97 -15.38
C GLY A 112 31.26 14.82 -14.50
N ILE A 113 32.16 14.09 -13.82
CA ILE A 113 31.79 13.04 -12.86
C ILE A 113 31.01 13.63 -11.68
N ARG A 114 31.47 14.74 -11.09
CA ARG A 114 30.80 15.38 -9.95
C ARG A 114 29.42 15.89 -10.32
N GLU A 115 29.27 16.52 -11.48
CA GLU A 115 27.97 16.95 -11.97
C GLU A 115 27.03 15.77 -12.22
N GLY A 116 27.53 14.70 -12.84
CA GLY A 116 26.76 13.48 -13.07
C GLY A 116 26.25 12.87 -11.75
N VAL A 117 27.14 12.69 -10.79
CA VAL A 117 26.79 12.14 -9.46
C VAL A 117 25.77 13.03 -8.75
N LYS A 118 25.96 14.36 -8.73
CA LYS A 118 24.98 15.29 -8.14
C LYS A 118 23.62 15.21 -8.81
N LYS A 119 23.57 15.10 -10.15
CA LYS A 119 22.31 14.95 -10.89
C LYS A 119 21.60 13.66 -10.49
N ILE A 120 22.31 12.53 -10.42
CA ILE A 120 21.71 11.24 -10.04
C ILE A 120 21.22 11.29 -8.59
N SER A 121 22.02 11.79 -7.64
CA SER A 121 21.59 11.93 -6.24
C SER A 121 20.34 12.80 -6.10
N ASN A 122 20.21 13.89 -6.85
CA ASN A 122 19.02 14.73 -6.82
C ASN A 122 17.77 14.00 -7.36
N ILE A 123 17.91 13.18 -8.40
CA ILE A 123 16.81 12.37 -8.95
C ILE A 123 16.36 11.33 -7.92
N VAL A 124 17.33 10.62 -7.32
CA VAL A 124 17.10 9.58 -6.33
C VAL A 124 16.47 10.15 -5.05
N GLN A 125 16.89 11.33 -4.61
CA GLN A 125 16.34 12.02 -3.44
C GLN A 125 14.86 12.42 -3.65
N ARG A 126 14.50 12.91 -4.84
CA ARG A 126 13.10 13.20 -5.16
C ARG A 126 12.24 11.93 -5.19
N MET A 127 12.84 10.79 -5.55
CA MET A 127 12.16 9.49 -5.57
C MET A 127 11.89 8.97 -4.15
N SER A 128 12.77 9.23 -3.18
CA SER A 128 12.57 8.84 -1.77
C SER A 128 11.65 9.79 -0.99
N GLU A 129 11.59 11.09 -1.35
CA GLU A 129 10.68 12.05 -0.70
C GLU A 129 9.19 11.71 -0.90
N VAL A 130 8.86 11.00 -1.99
CA VAL A 130 7.51 10.47 -2.25
C VAL A 130 7.07 9.46 -1.18
N GLU A 131 8.01 8.75 -0.54
CA GLU A 131 7.71 7.80 0.54
C GLU A 131 7.14 8.48 1.79
N GLN A 132 7.69 9.64 2.17
CA GLN A 132 7.24 10.39 3.34
C GLN A 132 5.90 11.10 3.10
N TYR A 133 5.67 11.61 1.89
CA TYR A 133 4.43 12.29 1.53
C TYR A 133 3.24 11.32 1.50
N SER A 134 3.41 10.15 0.87
CA SER A 134 2.37 9.12 0.80
C SER A 134 1.98 8.62 2.19
N THR A 135 2.96 8.31 3.04
CA THR A 135 2.71 7.85 4.42
C THR A 135 1.90 8.87 5.23
N ARG A 136 2.16 10.18 5.05
CA ARG A 136 1.43 11.24 5.76
C ARG A 136 0.02 11.47 5.22
N ALA A 137 -0.18 11.43 3.90
CA ALA A 137 -1.50 11.55 3.29
C ALA A 137 -2.45 10.42 3.71
N TYR A 138 -1.93 9.20 3.91
CA TYR A 138 -2.74 8.08 4.42
C TYR A 138 -3.12 8.21 5.90
N VAL A 139 -2.25 8.77 6.74
CA VAL A 139 -2.60 9.02 8.15
C VAL A 139 -3.67 10.11 8.28
N GLU A 140 -3.72 11.07 7.35
CA GLU A 140 -4.75 12.12 7.33
C GLU A 140 -6.09 11.64 6.76
N ASP A 141 -6.10 10.69 5.81
CA ASP A 141 -7.34 10.16 5.21
C ASP A 141 -7.95 8.98 6.00
N THR A 142 -7.23 8.48 7.01
CA THR A 142 -7.78 7.56 7.98
C THR A 142 -8.30 8.40 9.15
N ASP A 143 -9.58 8.79 9.13
CA ASP A 143 -10.27 9.18 10.36
C ASP A 143 -10.12 7.99 11.32
N ILE A 144 -9.17 8.10 12.25
CA ILE A 144 -8.95 7.12 13.31
C ILE A 144 -10.21 7.22 14.17
N VAL A 145 -11.21 6.38 13.88
CA VAL A 145 -12.33 6.15 14.80
C VAL A 145 -11.72 5.44 15.99
N ASP A 146 -11.30 6.25 16.96
CA ASP A 146 -10.74 5.83 18.23
C ASP A 146 -11.84 5.11 19.03
N PHE A 147 -11.79 3.78 19.05
CA PHE A 147 -12.48 2.96 20.03
C PHE A 147 -11.47 2.54 21.10
N GLY A 148 -10.99 3.50 21.88
CA GLY A 148 -10.33 3.22 23.15
C GLY A 148 -11.30 2.55 24.13
N PRO A 149 -10.85 1.59 24.96
CA PRO A 149 -11.73 0.94 25.92
C PRO A 149 -12.13 1.96 26.99
N GLU A 150 -13.42 2.24 27.11
CA GLU A 150 -13.99 2.86 28.31
C GLU A 150 -13.64 1.98 29.52
N THR A 151 -12.55 2.34 30.20
CA THR A 151 -12.18 1.76 31.49
C THR A 151 -12.05 2.88 32.51
N GLU A 152 -13.08 2.93 33.34
CA GLU A 152 -13.04 3.19 34.79
C GLU A 152 -12.53 4.55 35.30
N ALA A 153 -13.48 5.33 35.82
CA ALA A 153 -13.23 6.16 37.00
C ALA A 153 -14.33 5.89 38.04
N LYS A 154 -14.11 4.85 38.83
CA LYS A 154 -14.73 4.69 40.15
C LYS A 154 -13.87 5.45 41.17
N GLU A 155 -14.53 6.20 42.05
CA GLU A 155 -14.06 6.62 43.39
C GLU A 155 -12.89 7.62 43.51
N ARG A 156 -13.26 8.87 43.84
CA ARG A 156 -12.73 9.76 44.90
C ARG A 156 -13.60 11.02 44.84
N GLY A 157 -14.52 11.31 45.76
CA GLY A 157 -14.29 11.63 47.18
C GLY A 157 -14.27 13.16 47.34
N GLU A 158 -14.97 13.68 48.37
CA GLU A 158 -15.11 15.10 48.81
C GLU A 158 -16.36 15.83 48.26
N SER A 159 -17.30 16.35 49.06
CA SER A 159 -17.49 16.50 50.51
C SER A 159 -18.99 16.61 50.83
#